data_AF-A0A1I6M2P0-F1
#
_entry.id   AF-A0A1I6M2P0-F1
#
_cell.length_a   1.000
_cell.length_b   1.000
_cell.length_c   1.000
_cell.angle_alpha   90.00
_cell.angle_beta   90.00
_cell.angle_gamma   90.00
#
_symmetry.space_group_name_H-M   'P 1'
#
loop_
_entity.id
_entity.type
_entity.pdbx_description
1 polymer ?
#
loop_
_entity_poly.entity_id
_entity_poly.type
_entity_poly.pdbx_seq_one_letter_code
_entity_poly.pdbx_strand_id
1 'polypeptide(L)'
;MDGDESATLLLRERENFDTRYAEVKAWDVPESDRYPDGVKYSFQYGEFDGDTVFRYDNFPDHPDAPHHHKHTTDGSVEGVEFDGVAALFRRFKSEVNDHGHDWN
;
A
#
# COMPACT_ATOMS: atom_id res chain seq x y z
N MET A 1 9.40 -29.52 3.07
CA MET A 1 8.82 -29.47 1.71
C MET A 1 7.33 -29.55 1.96
N ASP A 2 6.51 -28.51 1.85
CA ASP A 2 6.61 -27.28 1.08
C ASP A 2 5.85 -26.17 1.83
N GLY A 3 6.52 -25.10 2.25
CA GLY A 3 5.90 -23.92 2.87
C GLY A 3 5.98 -22.67 1.98
N ASP A 4 6.65 -22.78 0.84
CA ASP A 4 6.93 -21.71 -0.09
C ASP A 4 5.90 -21.74 -1.22
N GLU A 5 4.63 -21.42 -0.99
CA GLU A 5 3.71 -21.16 -2.13
C GLU A 5 2.37 -20.47 -1.87
N SER A 6 2.09 -19.88 -0.71
CA SER A 6 0.72 -19.36 -0.44
C SER A 6 0.59 -17.84 -0.48
N ALA A 7 1.34 -17.15 -1.34
CA ALA A 7 1.01 -15.75 -1.67
C ALA A 7 0.24 -15.69 -2.98
N THR A 8 -1.07 -15.44 -2.91
CA THR A 8 -1.90 -15.25 -4.11
C THR A 8 -2.03 -13.77 -4.41
N LEU A 9 -1.64 -13.34 -5.61
CA LEU A 9 -1.79 -11.94 -6.02
C LEU A 9 -3.28 -11.57 -6.10
N LEU A 10 -3.70 -10.58 -5.31
CA LEU A 10 -5.08 -10.06 -5.30
C LEU A 10 -5.23 -8.85 -6.22
N LEU A 11 -4.27 -7.94 -6.17
CA LEU A 11 -4.30 -6.67 -6.88
C LEU A 11 -2.89 -6.31 -7.33
N ARG A 12 -2.75 -5.95 -8.60
CA ARG A 12 -1.54 -5.31 -9.12
C ARG A 12 -1.95 -4.27 -10.13
N GLU A 13 -1.68 -3.01 -9.82
CA GLU A 13 -1.91 -1.90 -10.72
C GLU A 13 -0.70 -0.98 -10.72
N ARG A 14 -0.39 -0.40 -11.87
CA ARG A 14 0.60 0.66 -11.98
C ARG A 14 0.07 1.68 -12.97
N GLU A 15 0.02 2.93 -12.53
CA GLU A 15 -0.34 4.06 -13.36
C GLU A 15 0.82 5.05 -13.35
N ASN A 16 1.17 5.57 -14.52
CA ASN A 16 2.21 6.59 -14.67
C ASN A 16 1.52 7.89 -15.05
N PHE A 17 1.81 8.94 -14.29
CA PHE A 17 1.44 10.34 -14.58
C PHE A 17 2.67 11.08 -15.11
N ASP A 18 2.57 12.40 -15.32
CA ASP A 18 3.66 13.20 -15.92
C ASP A 18 5.03 12.97 -15.26
N THR A 19 5.18 13.36 -13.99
CA THR A 19 6.42 13.18 -13.22
C THR A 19 6.27 12.18 -12.08
N ARG A 20 5.09 11.58 -11.95
CA ARG A 20 4.68 10.76 -10.81
C ARG A 20 4.18 9.41 -11.26
N TYR A 21 4.09 8.48 -10.32
CA TYR A 21 3.47 7.18 -10.54
C TYR A 21 2.72 6.74 -9.30
N ALA A 22 1.75 5.87 -9.54
CA ALA A 22 1.15 5.03 -8.53
C ALA A 22 1.51 3.57 -8.79
N GLU A 23 1.96 2.84 -7.78
CA GLU A 23 2.17 1.40 -7.82
C GLU A 23 1.43 0.73 -6.67
N VAL A 24 0.53 -0.19 -7.01
CA VAL A 24 -0.38 -0.85 -6.07
C VAL A 24 -0.17 -2.34 -6.19
N LYS A 25 0.17 -2.98 -5.06
CA LYS A 25 0.29 -4.43 -4.98
C LYS A 25 -0.35 -4.94 -3.69
N ALA A 26 -1.18 -5.96 -3.79
CA ALA A 26 -1.72 -6.69 -2.65
C ALA A 26 -1.71 -8.21 -2.92
N TRP A 27 -1.45 -8.97 -1.87
CA TRP A 27 -1.44 -10.43 -1.88
C TRP A 27 -2.26 -10.96 -0.72
N ASP A 28 -3.03 -11.99 -0.99
CA ASP A 28 -3.57 -12.92 -0.01
C ASP A 28 -2.40 -13.77 0.49
N VAL A 29 -2.23 -13.82 1.81
CA VAL A 29 -1.16 -14.57 2.48
C VAL A 29 -1.78 -15.32 3.66
N PRO A 30 -1.16 -16.42 4.15
CA PRO A 30 -1.68 -17.10 5.31
C PRO A 30 -1.75 -16.14 6.51
N GLU A 31 -2.89 -16.16 7.21
CA GLU A 31 -3.06 -15.44 8.47
C GLU A 31 -1.95 -15.85 9.45
N SER A 32 -1.31 -14.85 10.04
CA SER A 32 -0.20 -15.04 10.98
C SER A 32 -0.08 -13.82 11.89
N ASP A 33 0.70 -13.93 12.97
CA ASP A 33 0.99 -12.76 13.83
C ASP A 33 1.59 -11.57 13.07
N ARG A 34 2.26 -11.85 11.94
CA ARG A 34 2.83 -10.81 11.06
C ARG A 34 1.82 -10.18 10.11
N TYR A 35 0.75 -10.89 9.75
CA TYR A 35 -0.31 -10.46 8.85
C TYR A 35 -1.65 -11.03 9.36
N PRO A 36 -2.21 -10.45 10.45
CA PRO A 36 -3.39 -10.99 11.11
C PRO A 36 -4.63 -10.98 10.19
N ASP A 37 -4.68 -10.07 9.21
CA ASP A 37 -5.78 -9.95 8.25
C ASP A 37 -5.60 -10.82 6.99
N GLY A 38 -4.60 -11.71 6.97
CA GLY A 38 -4.34 -12.61 5.84
C GLY A 38 -3.95 -11.88 4.56
N VAL A 39 -3.41 -10.66 4.69
CA VAL A 39 -3.10 -9.79 3.54
C VAL A 39 -1.78 -9.08 3.75
N LYS A 40 -1.03 -8.95 2.65
CA LYS A 40 0.14 -8.09 2.55
C LYS A 40 -0.09 -7.08 1.43
N TYR A 41 0.23 -5.81 1.64
CA TYR A 41 0.13 -4.82 0.56
C TYR A 41 1.22 -3.74 0.62
N SER A 42 1.40 -3.06 -0.52
CA SER A 42 2.20 -1.84 -0.66
C SER A 42 1.60 -1.00 -1.79
N PHE A 43 1.00 0.14 -1.43
CA PHE A 43 0.42 1.10 -2.35
C PHE A 43 1.21 2.40 -2.25
N GLN A 44 2.00 2.70 -3.27
CA GLN A 44 2.94 3.81 -3.29
C GLN A 44 2.57 4.83 -4.35
N TYR A 45 2.51 6.10 -3.96
CA TYR A 45 2.45 7.23 -4.87
C TYR A 45 3.72 8.06 -4.69
N GLY A 46 4.45 8.27 -5.77
CA GLY A 46 5.79 8.85 -5.72
C GLY A 46 6.23 9.49 -7.02
N GLU A 47 7.39 10.12 -6.99
CA GLU A 47 8.04 10.78 -8.11
C GLU A 47 9.01 9.80 -8.79
N PHE A 48 9.22 9.93 -10.10
CA PHE A 48 10.09 9.01 -10.85
C PHE A 48 11.57 9.08 -10.43
N ASP A 49 11.99 10.15 -9.76
CA ASP A 49 13.33 10.30 -9.18
C ASP A 49 13.53 9.50 -7.88
N GLY A 50 12.45 8.94 -7.32
CA GLY A 50 12.49 8.03 -6.17
C GLY A 50 11.83 8.60 -4.91
N ASP A 51 11.42 9.86 -4.90
CA ASP A 51 10.77 10.45 -3.74
C ASP A 51 9.35 9.89 -3.51
N THR A 52 9.06 9.51 -2.27
CA THR A 52 7.73 9.05 -1.86
C THR A 52 6.88 10.24 -1.46
N VAL A 53 5.74 10.43 -2.13
CA VAL A 53 4.75 11.43 -1.72
C VAL A 53 3.89 10.86 -0.58
N PHE A 54 3.36 9.66 -0.76
CA PHE A 54 2.81 8.85 0.33
C PHE A 54 2.81 7.35 -0.03
N ARG A 55 2.84 6.50 1.00
CA ARG A 55 2.76 5.05 0.83
C ARG A 55 1.90 4.42 1.92
N TYR A 56 0.92 3.62 1.52
CA TYR A 56 0.17 2.75 2.43
C TYR A 56 0.81 1.36 2.40
N ASP A 57 1.21 0.83 3.55
CA ASP A 57 1.65 -0.55 3.67
C ASP A 57 1.28 -1.14 5.03
N ASN A 58 1.54 -2.45 5.19
CA ASN A 58 1.37 -3.13 6.46
C ASN A 58 2.60 -3.95 6.87
N PHE A 59 3.78 -3.43 6.57
CA PHE A 59 5.01 -4.12 6.91
C PHE A 59 5.20 -4.19 8.44
N PRO A 60 5.31 -5.38 9.04
CA PRO A 60 5.21 -5.55 10.49
C PRO A 60 6.46 -5.09 11.27
N ASP A 61 7.61 -4.90 10.61
CA ASP A 61 8.86 -4.56 11.30
C ASP A 61 9.04 -3.03 11.41
N HIS A 62 7.99 -2.34 11.83
CA HIS A 62 7.97 -0.90 12.05
C HIS A 62 7.54 -0.60 13.51
N PRO A 63 8.50 -0.52 14.46
CA PRO A 63 8.24 -0.62 15.90
C PRO A 63 7.30 0.45 16.45
N ASP A 64 7.23 1.61 15.80
CA ASP A 64 6.40 2.75 16.23
C ASP A 64 5.15 2.96 15.36
N ALA A 65 4.86 2.05 14.41
CA ALA A 65 3.71 2.18 13.51
C ALA A 65 2.60 1.17 13.84
N PRO A 66 1.32 1.57 13.70
CA PRO A 66 0.22 0.62 13.63
C PRO A 66 0.44 -0.38 12.50
N HIS A 67 -0.16 -1.58 12.61
CA HIS A 67 0.03 -2.64 11.61
C HIS A 67 -0.27 -2.12 10.20
N HIS A 68 -1.43 -1.50 10.01
CA HIS A 68 -1.76 -0.73 8.82
C HIS A 68 -1.36 0.71 9.00
N HIS A 69 -0.50 1.21 8.12
CA HIS A 69 0.01 2.55 8.26
C HIS A 69 0.28 3.23 6.92
N LYS A 70 0.38 4.55 6.97
CA LYS A 70 0.69 5.44 5.86
C LYS A 70 1.98 6.20 6.17
N HIS A 71 2.94 6.11 5.27
CA HIS A 71 4.11 6.98 5.22
C HIS A 71 3.77 8.23 4.42
N THR A 72 4.23 9.39 4.88
CA THR A 72 4.02 10.70 4.24
C THR A 72 5.35 11.30 3.80
N THR A 73 5.31 12.29 2.90
CA THR A 73 6.51 12.95 2.35
C THR A 73 7.39 13.61 3.42
N ASP A 74 6.83 14.01 4.58
CA ASP A 74 7.58 14.59 5.69
C ASP A 74 8.20 13.54 6.63
N GLY A 75 7.99 12.25 6.34
CA GLY A 75 8.50 11.14 7.13
C GLY A 75 7.59 10.73 8.28
N SER A 76 6.43 11.36 8.46
CA SER A 76 5.44 10.93 9.44
C SER A 76 4.81 9.60 9.04
N VAL A 77 4.54 8.76 10.05
CA VAL A 77 3.85 7.49 9.91
C VAL A 77 2.54 7.54 10.68
N GLU A 78 1.43 7.35 9.97
CA GLU A 78 0.08 7.48 10.51
C GLU A 78 -0.64 6.14 10.47
N GLY A 79 -1.47 5.86 11.49
CA GLY A 79 -2.33 4.69 11.47
C GLY A 79 -3.42 4.78 10.41
N VAL A 80 -3.73 3.65 9.79
CA VAL A 80 -4.76 3.54 8.75
C VAL A 80 -5.81 2.54 9.21
N GLU A 81 -7.08 2.95 9.20
CA GLU A 81 -8.18 2.00 9.33
C GLU A 81 -8.24 1.11 8.09
N PHE A 82 -8.25 -0.20 8.32
CA PHE A 82 -8.22 -1.20 7.26
C PHE A 82 -9.56 -1.92 7.16
N ASP A 83 -10.36 -1.54 6.17
CA ASP A 83 -11.64 -2.18 5.83
C ASP A 83 -11.50 -3.16 4.65
N GLY A 84 -10.27 -3.66 4.42
CA GLY A 84 -9.93 -4.54 3.30
C GLY A 84 -9.31 -3.84 2.09
N VAL A 85 -8.68 -4.65 1.22
CA VAL A 85 -7.90 -4.20 0.05
C VAL A 85 -8.70 -3.29 -0.88
N ALA A 86 -9.96 -3.62 -1.17
CA ALA A 86 -10.78 -2.84 -2.09
C ALA A 86 -11.16 -1.45 -1.54
N ALA A 87 -11.42 -1.34 -0.23
CA ALA A 87 -11.68 -0.06 0.42
C ALA A 87 -10.40 0.78 0.46
N LEU A 88 -9.28 0.17 0.83
CA LEU A 88 -7.97 0.83 0.83
C LEU A 88 -7.57 1.32 -0.56
N PHE A 89 -7.81 0.53 -1.60
CA PHE A 89 -7.48 0.92 -2.98
C PHE A 89 -8.30 2.11 -3.45
N ARG A 90 -9.61 2.16 -3.15
CA ARG A 90 -10.44 3.34 -3.44
C ARG A 90 -9.96 4.59 -2.70
N ARG A 91 -9.60 4.46 -1.42
CA ARG A 91 -9.02 5.56 -0.63
C ARG A 91 -7.71 6.05 -1.25
N PHE A 92 -6.84 5.11 -1.65
CA PHE A 92 -5.57 5.42 -2.31
C PHE A 92 -5.77 6.17 -3.64
N LYS A 93 -6.65 5.70 -4.52
CA LYS A 93 -6.98 6.41 -5.78
C LYS A 93 -7.52 7.81 -5.52
N SER A 94 -8.42 7.96 -4.54
CA SER A 94 -8.96 9.27 -4.16
C SER A 94 -7.85 10.23 -3.76
N GLU A 95 -6.90 9.79 -2.93
CA GLU A 95 -5.79 10.64 -2.50
C GLU A 95 -4.82 10.96 -3.66
N VAL A 96 -4.58 10.02 -4.58
CA VAL A 96 -3.82 10.31 -5.82
C VAL A 96 -4.54 11.39 -6.63
N ASN A 97 -5.87 11.33 -6.72
CA ASN A 97 -6.65 12.33 -7.44
C ASN A 97 -6.65 13.71 -6.76
N ASP A 98 -6.59 13.76 -5.42
CA ASP A 98 -6.39 15.01 -4.66
C ASP A 98 -5.06 15.70 -4.99
N HIS A 99 -4.10 14.97 -5.57
CA HIS A 99 -2.84 15.52 -6.08
C HIS A 99 -2.92 15.99 -7.55
N GLY A 100 -4.13 16.15 -8.10
CA GLY A 100 -4.35 16.71 -9.44
C GLY A 100 -4.23 15.70 -10.58
N HIS A 101 -4.32 14.42 -10.27
CA HIS A 101 -4.38 13.36 -11.28
C HIS A 101 -5.82 12.85 -11.45
N ASP A 102 -6.13 12.30 -12.62
CA ASP A 102 -7.45 11.75 -12.92
C ASP A 102 -7.32 10.24 -13.15
N TRP A 103 -7.18 9.51 -12.04
CA TRP A 103 -7.16 8.06 -12.04
C TRP A 103 -8.57 7.51 -11.79
N ASN A 104 -9.28 7.26 -12.90
CA ASN A 104 -10.61 6.63 -12.92
C ASN A 104 -10.52 5.13 -12.68
#